data_AF-A0A845QW77-F1
#
_entry.id   AF-A0A845QW77-F1
#
_cell.length_a   1.000
_cell.length_b   1.000
_cell.length_c   1.000
_cell.angle_alpha   90.00
_cell.angle_beta   90.00
_cell.angle_gamma   90.00
#
_symmetry.space_group_name_H-M   'P 1'
#
loop_
_entity.id
_entity.type
_entity.pdbx_description
1 polymer ?
#
loop_
_entity_poly.entity_id
_entity_poly.type
_entity_poly.pdbx_seq_one_letter_code
_entity_poly.pdbx_strand_id
1 'polypeptide(L)' 'MFLNYKMKSLLIVEGVKMKINEKINIFRDELNYLISINANYYEIYKLSIYIDSLILEYYREIKKNKSS' A
#
# COMPACT_ATOMS: atom_id res chain seq x y z
N MET A 1 28.47 11.38 -14.06
CA MET A 1 27.08 11.90 -13.98
C MET A 1 26.04 10.78 -13.73
N PHE A 2 26.41 9.64 -13.12
CA PHE A 2 25.50 8.49 -12.91
C PHE A 2 24.91 8.38 -11.50
N LEU A 3 25.56 8.98 -10.49
CA LEU A 3 25.11 8.94 -9.08
C LEU A 3 23.75 9.64 -8.85
N ASN A 4 23.47 10.70 -9.61
CA ASN A 4 22.28 11.54 -9.41
C ASN A 4 20.97 10.83 -9.83
N TYR A 5 21.02 9.97 -10.85
CA TYR A 5 19.84 9.24 -11.32
C TYR A 5 19.43 8.12 -10.35
N LYS A 6 20.41 7.40 -9.78
CA LYS A 6 20.14 6.29 -8.85
C LYS A 6 19.58 6.79 -7.51
N MET A 7 20.04 7.94 -7.02
CA MET A 7 19.45 8.59 -5.84
C MET A 7 18.03 9.11 -6.11
N LYS A 8 17.78 9.71 -7.28
CA LYS A 8 16.46 10.22 -7.64
C LYS A 8 15.42 9.10 -7.78
N SER A 9 15.81 7.95 -8.34
CA SER A 9 14.93 6.78 -8.42
C SER A 9 14.62 6.20 -7.03
N LEU A 10 15.60 6.14 -6.13
CA LEU A 10 15.42 5.68 -4.74
C LEU A 10 14.43 6.56 -3.98
N LEU A 11 14.56 7.89 -4.06
CA LEU A 11 13.66 8.84 -3.39
C LEU A 11 12.22 8.76 -3.91
N ILE A 12 12.04 8.58 -5.22
CA ILE A 12 10.71 8.40 -5.82
C ILE A 12 10.07 7.10 -5.32
N VAL A 13 10.86 6.03 -5.26
CA VAL A 13 10.41 4.71 -4.79
C VAL A 13 10.03 4.74 -3.31
N GLU A 14 10.83 5.38 -2.47
CA GLU A 14 10.50 5.54 -1.04
C GLU A 14 9.23 6.38 -0.86
N GLY A 15 9.06 7.45 -1.66
CA GLY A 15 7.84 8.24 -1.67
C GLY A 15 6.60 7.45 -2.12
N VAL A 16 6.73 6.58 -3.12
CA VAL A 16 5.63 5.70 -3.58
C VAL A 16 5.27 4.65 -2.51
N LYS A 17 6.27 4.04 -1.87
CA LYS A 17 6.07 3.09 -0.77
C LYS A 17 5.35 3.73 0.42
N MET A 18 5.75 4.94 0.80
CA MET A 18 5.14 5.68 1.89
C MET A 18 3.66 5.97 1.60
N LYS A 19 3.34 6.38 0.35
CA LYS A 19 1.96 6.61 -0.09
C LYS A 19 1.09 5.36 -0.10
N ILE A 20 1.61 4.20 -0.51
CA ILE A 20 0.83 2.94 -0.49
C ILE A 20 0.60 2.49 0.96
N ASN A 21 1.61 2.60 1.82
CA ASN A 21 1.49 2.24 3.22
C ASN A 21 0.48 3.12 3.98
N GLU A 22 0.47 4.43 3.72
CA GLU A 22 -0.54 5.35 4.28
C GLU A 22 -1.96 4.95 3.85
N LYS A 23 -2.16 4.62 2.57
CA LYS A 23 -3.46 4.12 2.09
C LYS A 23 -3.88 2.84 2.81
N ILE A 24 -2.98 1.87 2.97
CA ILE A 24 -3.26 0.63 3.70
C ILE A 24 -3.72 0.93 5.12
N ASN A 25 -3.06 1.84 5.83
CA ASN A 25 -3.45 2.21 7.20
C ASN A 25 -4.84 2.86 7.24
N ILE A 26 -5.14 3.79 6.33
CA ILE A 26 -6.46 4.44 6.26
C ILE A 26 -7.56 3.39 6.06
N PHE A 27 -7.40 2.49 5.08
CA PHE A 27 -8.41 1.48 4.80
C PHE A 27 -8.51 0.41 5.89
N ARG A 28 -7.41 0.11 6.59
CA ARG A 28 -7.43 -0.77 7.76
C ARG A 28 -8.24 -0.15 8.91
N ASP A 29 -8.06 1.14 9.16
CA ASP A 29 -8.78 1.84 10.21
C ASP A 29 -10.27 1.96 9.85
N GLU A 30 -10.59 2.18 8.57
CA GLU A 30 -11.96 2.11 8.04
C GLU A 30 -12.57 0.70 8.18
N LEU A 31 -11.82 -0.36 7.89
CA LEU A 31 -12.27 -1.75 8.08
C LEU A 31 -12.59 -2.03 9.55
N ASN A 32 -11.71 -1.61 10.46
CA ASN A 32 -11.93 -1.74 11.90
C ASN A 32 -13.18 -0.96 12.34
N TYR A 33 -13.40 0.22 11.78
CA TYR A 33 -14.60 0.99 12.04
C TYR A 33 -15.86 0.25 11.56
N LEU A 34 -15.88 -0.27 10.33
CA LEU A 34 -17.00 -1.05 9.78
C LEU A 34 -17.32 -2.28 10.64
N ILE A 35 -16.29 -2.99 11.13
CA ILE A 35 -16.46 -4.11 12.05
C ILE A 35 -17.07 -3.63 13.37
N SER A 36 -16.60 -2.50 13.91
CA SER A 36 -17.06 -1.98 15.21
C SER A 36 -18.54 -1.58 15.21
N ILE A 37 -19.06 -1.12 14.08
CA ILE A 37 -20.48 -0.78 13.92
C ILE A 37 -21.33 -1.94 13.43
N ASN A 38 -20.74 -3.15 13.33
CA ASN A 38 -21.38 -4.35 12.79
C ASN A 38 -21.99 -4.12 11.40
N ALA A 39 -21.22 -3.46 10.52
CA ALA A 39 -21.62 -3.17 9.14
C ALA A 39 -21.87 -4.45 8.33
N ASN A 40 -22.41 -4.29 7.12
CA ASN A 40 -22.72 -5.41 6.26
C ASN A 40 -21.45 -6.23 5.94
N TYR A 41 -21.55 -7.55 6.09
CA TYR A 41 -20.46 -8.47 5.79
C TYR A 41 -19.87 -8.27 4.39
N TYR A 42 -20.71 -7.99 3.39
CA TYR A 42 -20.27 -7.75 2.02
C TYR A 42 -19.37 -6.50 1.89
N GLU A 43 -19.67 -5.44 2.65
CA GLU A 43 -18.85 -4.22 2.67
C GLU A 43 -17.50 -4.46 3.33
N ILE A 44 -17.51 -5.16 4.48
CA ILE A 44 -16.29 -5.59 5.19
C ILE A 44 -15.41 -6.45 4.28
N TYR A 45 -16.01 -7.44 3.60
CA TYR A 45 -15.32 -8.34 2.68
C TYR A 45 -14.73 -7.61 1.47
N LYS A 46 -15.50 -6.69 0.87
CA LYS A 46 -15.02 -5.91 -0.28
C LYS A 46 -13.82 -5.05 0.11
N LEU A 47 -13.86 -4.43 1.29
CA LEU A 47 -12.77 -3.61 1.78
C LEU A 47 -11.53 -4.45 2.15
N SER A 48 -11.72 -5.64 2.73
CA SER A 48 -10.59 -6.54 3.04
C SER A 48 -9.84 -6.98 1.79
N ILE A 49 -10.54 -7.37 0.71
CA ILE A 49 -9.90 -7.72 -0.57
C ILE A 49 -9.11 -6.53 -1.15
N TYR A 50 -9.65 -5.33 -1.01
CA TYR A 50 -8.98 -4.14 -1.52
C TYR A 50 -7.68 -3.85 -0.75
N ILE A 51 -7.69 -4.01 0.57
CA ILE A 51 -6.48 -3.92 1.40
C ILE A 51 -5.44 -4.96 0.97
N ASP A 52 -5.85 -6.21 0.76
CA ASP A 52 -4.94 -7.28 0.28
C ASP A 52 -4.30 -6.93 -1.07
N SER A 53 -5.07 -6.30 -1.96
CA SER A 53 -4.59 -5.84 -3.27
C SER A 53 -3.52 -4.74 -3.13
N LEU A 54 -3.71 -3.80 -2.20
CA LEU A 54 -2.72 -2.75 -1.91
C LEU A 54 -1.45 -3.33 -1.28
N ILE A 55 -1.57 -4.30 -0.38
CA ILE A 55 -0.42 -5.01 0.21
C ILE A 55 0.37 -5.74 -0.88
N LEU A 56 -0.32 -6.42 -1.80
CA LEU A 56 0.32 -7.08 -2.93
C LEU A 56 1.07 -6.10 -3.83
N GLU A 57 0.47 -4.93 -4.11
CA GLU A 57 1.12 -3.85 -4.86
C GLU A 57 2.38 -3.34 -4.15
N TYR A 58 2.30 -3.11 -2.84
CA TYR A 58 3.44 -2.71 -2.02
C TYR A 58 4.62 -3.68 -2.13
N TYR A 59 4.36 -4.99 -2.01
CA TYR A 59 5.42 -6.01 -2.15
C TYR A 59 5.95 -6.14 -3.58
N ARG A 60 5.11 -5.95 -4.61
CA ARG A 60 5.54 -5.93 -6.01
C ARG A 60 6.51 -4.79 -6.27
N GLU A 61 6.21 -3.60 -5.75
CA GLU A 61 7.11 -2.44 -5.85
C GLU A 61 8.42 -2.70 -5.10
N ILE A 62 8.40 -3.33 -3.91
CA ILE A 62 9.65 -3.74 -3.24
C ILE A 62 10.47 -4.70 -4.11
N LYS A 63 9.83 -5.70 -4.72
CA LYS A 63 10.51 -6.72 -5.55
C LYS A 63 11.14 -6.12 -6.81
N LYS A 64 10.42 -5.25 -7.53
CA LYS A 64 10.94 -4.55 -8.73
C LYS A 64 12.25 -3.81 -8.41
N ASN A 65 12.31 -3.17 -7.25
CA ASN A 65 13.48 -2.40 -6.83
C ASN A 65 14.69 -3.24 -6.42
N LYS A 66 14.51 -4.52 -6.05
CA LYS A 66 15.64 -5.44 -5.79
C LYS A 66 16.22 -6.05 -7.08
N SER A 67 15.52 -5.89 -8.20
CA SER A 67 15.85 -6.53 -9.48
C SER A 67 16.55 -5.57 -10.46
N SER A 68 16.75 -4.31 -10.07
CA SER A 68 17.42 -3.23 -10.84
C SER A 68 18.73 -2.82 -10.17
#